data_AF-A0A1J1IUU4-F1
#
_entry.id   AF-A0A1J1IUU4-F1
#
_cell.length_a   1.000
_cell.length_b   1.000
_cell.length_c   1.000
_cell.angle_alpha   90.00
_cell.angle_beta   90.00
_cell.angle_gamma   90.00
#
_symmetry.space_group_name_H-M   'P 1'
#
loop_
_entity.id
_entity.type
_entity.pdbx_description
1 polymer ?
#
loop_
_entity_poly.entity_id
_entity_poly.type
_entity_poly.pdbx_seq_one_letter_code
_entity_poly.pdbx_strand_id
1 'polypeptide(L)'
;MSAKIVICLTAILVAFTHADSHGSRLCTKGCFDNGNYYAIGDSVPHPDPCHFCTCFESGVECAVADCARPPDGCTPIFIPGQCCPDYDCNSLHASDVNCHDTCTKDGQFYSIGSEIPSDDDPCSVCICSECGNIKCSTLECDSIRFGCKAIYVEGQCCPSFQCDGNFPSFSIP
;
A
#
# COMPACT_ATOMS: atom_id res chain seq x y z
N MET A 1 -25.20 -58.47 -13.62
CA MET A 1 -25.23 -59.23 -12.35
C MET A 1 -26.54 -58.87 -11.67
N SER A 2 -27.65 -59.52 -12.05
CA SER A 2 -28.19 -60.72 -11.39
C SER A 2 -28.74 -60.41 -9.99
N ALA A 3 -30.06 -60.32 -9.92
CA ALA A 3 -30.87 -59.99 -8.75
C ALA A 3 -30.77 -61.02 -7.61
N LYS A 4 -30.89 -60.57 -6.34
CA LYS A 4 -31.49 -61.36 -5.23
C LYS A 4 -32.14 -60.44 -4.16
N ILE A 5 -33.46 -60.24 -4.33
CA ILE A 5 -34.56 -60.19 -3.35
C ILE A 5 -34.21 -59.84 -1.89
N VAL A 6 -34.69 -58.68 -1.42
CA VAL A 6 -35.06 -58.45 -0.01
C VAL A 6 -36.58 -58.28 0.03
N ILE A 7 -37.23 -59.23 0.68
CA ILE A 7 -38.68 -59.42 0.75
C ILE A 7 -39.29 -58.32 1.63
N CYS A 8 -40.05 -57.40 1.02
CA CYS A 8 -40.91 -56.46 1.74
C CYS A 8 -42.36 -56.98 1.70
N LEU A 9 -42.68 -57.94 2.57
CA LEU A 9 -44.04 -58.33 2.96
C LEU A 9 -44.05 -58.13 4.48
N THR A 10 -44.85 -57.25 5.08
CA THR A 10 -46.26 -56.96 4.80
C THR A 10 -46.65 -55.54 5.21
N ALA A 11 -47.45 -54.93 4.35
CA ALA A 11 -48.50 -53.95 4.62
C ALA A 11 -48.29 -52.95 5.77
N ILE A 12 -48.06 -51.68 5.44
CA ILE A 12 -49.05 -50.59 5.60
C ILE A 12 -48.44 -49.30 5.03
N LEU A 13 -49.17 -48.72 4.07
CA LEU A 13 -49.09 -47.35 3.53
C LEU A 13 -47.78 -46.91 2.85
N VAL A 14 -47.70 -47.17 1.55
CA VAL A 14 -46.78 -46.51 0.62
C VAL A 14 -47.15 -45.02 0.53
N ALA A 15 -46.46 -44.17 1.30
CA ALA A 15 -46.23 -42.81 0.85
C ALA A 15 -45.07 -42.89 -0.15
N PHE A 16 -45.38 -42.73 -1.42
CA PHE A 16 -44.38 -42.53 -2.47
C PHE A 16 -43.64 -41.21 -2.17
N THR A 17 -42.54 -41.28 -1.43
CA THR A 17 -41.49 -40.28 -1.54
C THR A 17 -40.41 -40.92 -2.40
N HIS A 18 -40.22 -40.37 -3.59
CA HIS A 18 -38.97 -40.56 -4.32
C HIS A 18 -37.90 -39.91 -3.46
N ALA A 19 -37.32 -40.68 -2.54
CA ALA A 19 -36.18 -40.28 -1.75
C ALA A 19 -34.95 -40.56 -2.62
N ASP A 20 -34.56 -39.54 -3.37
CA ASP A 20 -33.29 -39.51 -4.06
C ASP A 20 -32.15 -39.93 -3.11
N SER A 21 -31.30 -40.79 -3.65
CA SER A 21 -30.12 -41.37 -3.05
C SER A 21 -29.28 -40.32 -2.31
N HIS A 22 -29.01 -40.55 -1.02
CA HIS A 22 -27.67 -40.73 -0.45
C HIS A 22 -27.80 -40.87 1.08
N GLY A 23 -27.34 -42.02 1.60
CA GLY A 23 -27.51 -42.40 3.00
C GLY A 23 -26.67 -41.61 4.01
N SER A 24 -27.01 -41.86 5.27
CA SER A 24 -26.29 -41.59 6.53
C SER A 24 -26.21 -40.14 7.06
N ARG A 25 -26.73 -39.99 8.29
CA ARG A 25 -26.90 -38.77 9.08
C ARG A 25 -25.59 -38.25 9.71
N LEU A 26 -24.83 -37.44 8.97
CA LEU A 26 -24.04 -36.32 9.51
C LEU A 26 -24.09 -35.19 8.47
N CYS A 27 -24.96 -34.20 8.67
CA CYS A 27 -24.97 -32.99 7.84
C CYS A 27 -23.79 -32.12 8.28
N THR A 28 -22.60 -32.41 7.77
CA THR A 28 -21.46 -31.51 7.94
C THR A 28 -21.76 -30.24 7.12
N LYS A 29 -21.89 -29.10 7.81
CA LYS A 29 -22.13 -27.81 7.14
C LYS A 29 -20.87 -27.40 6.36
N GLY A 30 -21.05 -27.08 5.08
CA GLY A 30 -19.98 -26.67 4.17
C GLY A 30 -20.51 -26.47 2.75
N CYS A 31 -19.61 -26.18 1.83
CA CYS A 31 -19.92 -25.91 0.43
C CYS A 31 -19.45 -27.08 -0.44
N PHE A 32 -20.21 -27.37 -1.51
CA PHE A 32 -19.78 -28.27 -2.56
C PHE A 32 -19.62 -27.48 -3.86
N ASP A 33 -18.40 -27.42 -4.37
CA ASP A 33 -18.07 -26.73 -5.62
C ASP A 33 -17.19 -27.63 -6.50
N ASN A 34 -17.52 -27.72 -7.79
CA ASN A 34 -16.82 -28.54 -8.78
C ASN A 34 -16.52 -30.00 -8.33
N GLY A 35 -17.43 -30.59 -7.55
CA GLY A 35 -17.29 -31.97 -7.04
C GLY A 35 -16.41 -32.11 -5.79
N ASN A 36 -15.89 -31.01 -5.25
CA ASN A 36 -15.09 -30.97 -4.02
C ASN A 36 -15.89 -30.38 -2.87
N TYR A 37 -15.61 -30.85 -1.66
CA TYR A 37 -16.18 -30.31 -0.42
C TYR A 37 -15.22 -29.30 0.20
N TYR A 38 -15.78 -28.19 0.68
CA TYR A 38 -15.09 -27.10 1.38
C TYR A 38 -15.77 -26.87 2.72
N ALA A 39 -14.99 -26.82 3.80
CA ALA A 39 -15.50 -26.41 5.10
C ALA A 39 -15.79 -24.90 5.12
N ILE A 40 -16.66 -24.48 6.03
CA ILE A 40 -16.93 -23.05 6.24
C ILE A 40 -15.61 -22.35 6.62
N GLY A 41 -15.29 -21.27 5.92
CA GLY A 41 -14.05 -20.51 6.04
C GLY A 41 -12.98 -20.90 5.01
N ASP A 42 -13.13 -22.02 4.29
CA ASP A 42 -12.16 -22.43 3.28
C ASP A 42 -12.22 -21.54 2.04
N SER A 43 -11.05 -21.24 1.47
CA SER A 43 -10.96 -20.64 0.14
C SER A 43 -11.33 -21.67 -0.93
N VAL A 44 -12.24 -21.27 -1.81
CA VAL A 44 -12.71 -22.08 -2.93
C VAL A 44 -11.93 -21.68 -4.19
N PRO A 45 -11.22 -22.60 -4.86
CA PRO A 45 -10.49 -22.31 -6.09
C PRO A 45 -11.40 -21.78 -7.20
N HIS A 46 -10.94 -20.77 -7.91
CA HIS A 46 -11.62 -20.22 -9.06
C HIS A 46 -10.66 -20.12 -10.26
N PRO A 47 -11.10 -20.37 -11.51
CA PRO A 47 -10.22 -20.32 -12.68
C PRO A 47 -9.71 -18.91 -13.00
N ASP A 48 -10.47 -17.88 -12.64
CA ASP A 48 -10.03 -16.49 -12.70
C ASP A 48 -9.34 -16.11 -11.39
N PRO A 49 -8.03 -15.73 -11.43
CA PRO A 49 -7.25 -15.40 -10.24
C PRO A 49 -7.72 -14.13 -9.52
N CYS A 50 -8.57 -13.31 -10.15
CA CYS A 50 -9.16 -12.12 -9.52
C CYS A 50 -10.40 -12.40 -8.68
N HIS A 51 -10.89 -13.64 -8.69
CA HIS A 51 -11.99 -14.07 -7.83
C HIS A 51 -11.47 -14.76 -6.58
N PHE A 52 -11.77 -14.16 -5.44
CA PHE A 52 -11.44 -14.68 -4.11
C PHE A 52 -12.72 -15.23 -3.49
N CYS A 53 -12.92 -16.53 -3.66
CA CYS A 53 -14.12 -17.21 -3.18
C CYS A 53 -13.88 -17.86 -1.82
N THR A 54 -14.84 -17.74 -0.91
CA THR A 54 -14.81 -18.35 0.43
C THR A 54 -16.12 -19.07 0.69
N CYS A 55 -16.04 -20.23 1.35
CA CYS A 55 -17.22 -20.95 1.78
C CYS A 55 -17.81 -20.35 3.07
N PHE A 56 -19.07 -19.97 3.04
CA PHE A 56 -19.83 -19.50 4.19
C PHE A 56 -21.00 -20.44 4.51
N GLU A 57 -21.69 -20.22 5.63
CA GLU A 57 -22.93 -20.95 5.94
C GLU A 57 -24.03 -20.70 4.89
N SER A 58 -23.99 -19.56 4.21
CA SER A 58 -24.88 -19.15 3.11
C SER A 58 -24.54 -19.79 1.76
N GLY A 59 -23.34 -20.37 1.61
CA GLY A 59 -22.82 -20.89 0.36
C GLY A 59 -21.45 -20.29 -0.01
N VAL A 60 -21.02 -20.51 -1.25
CA VAL A 60 -19.78 -19.91 -1.76
C VAL A 60 -20.04 -18.45 -2.14
N GLU A 61 -19.27 -17.54 -1.57
CA GLU A 61 -19.31 -16.12 -1.90
C GLU A 61 -17.94 -15.66 -2.41
N CYS A 62 -17.93 -14.90 -3.51
CA CYS A 62 -16.72 -14.46 -4.18
C CYS A 62 -16.62 -12.94 -4.18
N ALA A 63 -15.45 -12.43 -3.82
CA ALA A 63 -15.07 -11.04 -4.05
C ALA A 63 -14.20 -10.94 -5.30
N VAL A 64 -14.39 -9.87 -6.08
CA VAL A 64 -13.54 -9.53 -7.23
C VAL A 64 -12.55 -8.46 -6.78
N ALA A 65 -11.26 -8.67 -7.04
CA ALA A 65 -10.27 -7.64 -6.78
C ALA A 65 -10.18 -6.66 -7.95
N ASP A 66 -10.24 -5.37 -7.64
CA ASP A 66 -9.87 -4.30 -8.55
C ASP A 66 -8.38 -3.97 -8.40
N CYS A 67 -7.64 -4.02 -9.50
CA CYS A 67 -6.22 -3.71 -9.47
C CYS A 67 -5.99 -2.21 -9.34
N ALA A 68 -4.94 -1.85 -8.60
CA ALA A 68 -4.52 -0.47 -8.46
C ALA A 68 -4.13 0.13 -9.82
N ARG A 69 -4.42 1.42 -10.00
CA ARG A 69 -3.98 2.18 -11.18
C ARG A 69 -2.44 2.14 -11.27
N PRO A 70 -1.86 1.92 -12.46
CA PRO A 70 -0.41 2.04 -12.64
C PRO A 70 0.08 3.43 -12.21
N PRO A 71 1.24 3.52 -11.52
CA PRO A 71 1.95 4.79 -11.37
C PRO A 71 2.36 5.37 -12.73
N ASP A 72 2.48 6.70 -12.81
CA ASP A 72 2.86 7.39 -14.04
C ASP A 72 4.24 6.94 -14.53
N GLY A 73 4.30 6.45 -15.77
CA GLY A 73 5.55 6.03 -16.42
C GLY A 73 6.05 4.61 -16.09
N CYS A 74 5.28 3.82 -15.34
CA CYS A 74 5.54 2.40 -15.16
C CYS A 74 4.78 1.54 -16.19
N THR A 75 5.31 0.37 -16.54
CA THR A 75 4.69 -0.58 -17.47
C THR A 75 4.21 -1.85 -16.75
N PRO A 76 3.03 -2.41 -17.09
CA PRO A 76 2.54 -3.61 -16.42
C PRO A 76 3.30 -4.87 -16.85
N ILE A 77 3.64 -5.71 -15.86
CA ILE A 77 4.16 -7.07 -16.01
C ILE A 77 3.07 -8.05 -15.55
N PHE A 78 2.53 -8.84 -16.47
CA PHE A 78 1.52 -9.85 -16.16
C PHE A 78 2.17 -11.18 -15.75
N ILE A 79 1.91 -11.61 -14.51
CA ILE A 79 2.42 -12.86 -13.96
C ILE A 79 1.34 -13.95 -14.07
N PRO A 80 1.62 -15.10 -14.70
CA PRO A 80 0.64 -16.18 -14.82
C PRO A 80 0.12 -16.65 -13.45
N GLY A 81 -1.21 -16.67 -13.28
CA GLY A 81 -1.87 -17.09 -12.05
C GLY A 81 -2.05 -16.00 -11.00
N GLN A 82 -1.55 -14.78 -11.23
CA GLN A 82 -1.77 -13.63 -10.37
C GLN A 82 -2.92 -12.77 -10.93
N CYS A 83 -3.77 -12.23 -10.05
CA CYS A 83 -4.83 -11.33 -10.47
C CYS A 83 -4.28 -10.03 -11.06
N CYS A 84 -3.46 -9.33 -10.26
CA CYS A 84 -2.95 -8.02 -10.61
C CYS A 84 -1.54 -8.09 -11.17
N PRO A 85 -1.23 -7.26 -12.19
CA PRO A 85 0.12 -7.17 -12.70
C PRO A 85 1.04 -6.54 -11.65
N ASP A 86 2.32 -6.88 -11.74
CA ASP A 86 3.37 -6.06 -11.16
C ASP A 86 3.64 -4.88 -12.09
N TYR A 87 4.27 -3.82 -11.60
CA TYR A 87 4.60 -2.66 -12.43
C TYR A 87 6.11 -2.46 -12.50
N ASP A 88 6.66 -2.50 -13.71
CA ASP A 88 8.05 -2.16 -13.99
C ASP A 88 8.19 -0.65 -14.11
N CYS A 89 8.85 -0.04 -13.13
CA CYS A 89 9.15 1.38 -13.12
C CYS A 89 10.59 1.68 -13.57
N ASN A 90 11.33 0.69 -14.10
CA ASN A 90 12.73 0.87 -14.49
C ASN A 90 12.93 1.91 -15.60
N SER A 91 11.89 2.23 -16.39
CA SER A 91 11.94 3.31 -17.39
C SER A 91 11.79 4.73 -16.82
N LEU A 92 11.34 4.87 -15.56
CA LEU A 92 11.47 6.11 -14.77
C LEU A 92 12.88 6.24 -14.16
N HIS A 93 13.62 5.14 -14.20
CA HIS A 93 14.91 4.89 -13.60
C HIS A 93 15.95 4.55 -14.69
N ALA A 94 15.86 5.16 -15.87
CA ALA A 94 17.00 5.20 -16.80
C ALA A 94 18.20 5.99 -16.20
N SER A 95 18.02 6.59 -15.02
CA SER A 95 19.05 7.09 -14.10
C SER A 95 19.45 6.12 -12.98
N ASP A 96 18.73 5.02 -12.71
CA ASP A 96 18.88 4.27 -11.45
C ASP A 96 19.22 2.80 -11.61
N VAL A 97 19.97 2.46 -12.66
CA VAL A 97 20.88 1.30 -12.58
C VAL A 97 22.22 1.71 -11.92
N ASN A 98 22.38 3.00 -11.58
CA ASN A 98 23.51 3.50 -10.80
C ASN A 98 23.04 4.52 -9.74
N CYS A 99 21.95 4.20 -9.03
CA CYS A 99 21.55 4.93 -7.82
C CYS A 99 22.68 4.75 -6.79
N HIS A 100 23.47 5.80 -6.61
CA HIS A 100 24.59 5.79 -5.70
C HIS A 100 24.16 6.39 -4.36
N ASP A 101 24.56 5.76 -3.26
CA ASP A 101 24.25 6.21 -1.89
C ASP A 101 25.07 7.44 -1.45
N THR A 102 25.70 8.14 -2.39
CA THR A 102 26.44 9.37 -2.12
C THR A 102 26.19 10.44 -3.19
N CYS A 103 26.20 11.69 -2.77
CA CYS A 103 26.18 12.85 -3.64
C CYS A 103 27.61 13.36 -3.86
N THR A 104 27.91 13.91 -5.03
CA THR A 104 29.21 14.53 -5.30
C THR A 104 29.02 16.01 -5.61
N LYS A 105 29.70 16.87 -4.85
CA LYS A 105 29.77 18.31 -5.10
C LYS A 105 31.22 18.78 -4.99
N ASP A 106 31.71 19.49 -6.02
CA ASP A 106 33.10 19.99 -6.10
C ASP A 106 34.19 18.94 -5.86
N GLY A 107 33.91 17.68 -6.23
CA GLY A 107 34.81 16.54 -6.01
C GLY A 107 34.81 15.97 -4.60
N GLN A 108 33.98 16.52 -3.69
CA GLN A 108 33.73 15.97 -2.36
C GLN A 108 32.49 15.06 -2.37
N PHE A 109 32.56 13.98 -1.60
CA PHE A 109 31.46 13.02 -1.43
C PHE A 109 30.68 13.28 -0.14
N TYR A 110 29.36 13.20 -0.25
CA TYR A 110 28.40 13.44 0.82
C TYR A 110 27.50 12.21 0.95
N SER A 111 27.35 11.70 2.18
CA SER A 111 26.42 10.60 2.45
C SER A 111 24.98 11.10 2.45
N ILE A 112 24.02 10.22 2.14
CA ILE A 112 22.59 10.53 2.25
C ILE A 112 22.26 11.13 3.62
N GLY A 113 21.45 12.19 3.61
CA GLY A 113 21.03 12.94 4.79
C GLY A 113 22.01 14.00 5.27
N SER A 114 23.21 14.10 4.69
CA SER A 114 24.17 15.15 5.06
C SER A 114 23.84 16.49 4.39
N GLU A 115 24.10 17.57 5.13
CA GLU A 115 24.05 18.93 4.61
C GLU A 115 25.24 19.20 3.69
N ILE A 116 24.95 19.81 2.55
CA ILE A 116 25.92 20.16 1.52
C ILE A 116 26.12 21.69 1.56
N PRO A 117 27.36 22.19 1.63
CA PRO A 117 27.65 23.63 1.64
C PRO A 117 27.06 24.33 0.42
N SER A 118 26.50 25.51 0.60
CA SER A 118 26.05 26.40 -0.49
C SER A 118 27.13 27.44 -0.79
N ASP A 119 27.48 27.63 -2.06
CA ASP A 119 28.64 28.47 -2.43
C ASP A 119 28.29 29.95 -2.52
N ASP A 120 27.05 30.27 -2.91
CA ASP A 120 26.66 31.64 -3.27
C ASP A 120 25.51 32.22 -2.44
N ASP A 121 24.68 31.36 -1.83
CA ASP A 121 23.49 31.78 -1.07
C ASP A 121 23.53 31.26 0.37
N PRO A 122 23.70 32.13 1.38
CA PRO A 122 23.70 31.71 2.79
C PRO A 122 22.35 31.14 3.23
N CYS A 123 21.26 31.42 2.50
CA CYS A 123 19.93 30.89 2.77
C CYS A 123 19.62 29.58 2.05
N SER A 124 20.47 29.12 1.14
CA SER A 124 20.29 27.82 0.51
C SER A 124 20.78 26.73 1.45
N VAL A 125 19.89 25.81 1.81
CA VAL A 125 20.22 24.60 2.56
C VAL A 125 20.04 23.41 1.64
N CYS A 126 21.12 22.69 1.38
CA CYS A 126 21.12 21.52 0.51
C CYS A 126 21.35 20.24 1.31
N ILE A 127 20.60 19.19 0.99
CA ILE A 127 20.74 17.87 1.62
C ILE A 127 20.99 16.83 0.54
N CYS A 128 21.91 15.91 0.79
CA CYS A 128 22.09 14.74 -0.05
C CYS A 128 20.88 13.81 0.11
N SER A 129 20.12 13.64 -0.97
CA SER A 129 18.98 12.74 -1.06
C SER A 129 19.39 11.43 -1.74
N GLU A 130 18.46 10.49 -1.79
CA GLU A 130 18.69 9.17 -2.37
C GLU A 130 19.04 9.30 -3.87
N CYS A 131 19.82 8.32 -4.35
CA CYS A 131 20.30 8.26 -5.73
C CYS A 131 21.18 9.44 -6.17
N GLY A 132 22.01 9.94 -5.25
CA GLY A 132 22.98 11.00 -5.53
C GLY A 132 22.36 12.37 -5.83
N ASN A 133 21.06 12.54 -5.55
CA ASN A 133 20.35 13.78 -5.83
C ASN A 133 20.59 14.80 -4.72
N ILE A 134 21.04 16.00 -5.09
CA ILE A 134 21.17 17.11 -4.14
C ILE A 134 19.85 17.89 -4.14
N LYS A 135 19.15 17.91 -3.00
CA LYS A 135 17.92 18.68 -2.83
C LYS A 135 18.21 19.93 -2.01
N CYS A 136 18.04 21.10 -2.63
CA CYS A 136 18.21 22.39 -1.99
C CYS A 136 16.85 23.05 -1.73
N SER A 137 16.73 23.70 -0.58
CA SER A 137 15.60 24.53 -0.20
C SER A 137 16.11 25.86 0.32
N THR A 138 15.39 26.93 0.01
CA THR A 138 15.65 28.26 0.59
C THR A 138 15.06 28.32 1.99
N LEU A 139 15.89 28.69 2.96
CA LEU A 139 15.46 28.97 4.32
C LEU A 139 14.70 30.29 4.35
N GLU A 140 13.46 30.26 4.85
CA GLU A 140 12.68 31.45 5.15
C GLU A 140 12.98 31.93 6.57
N CYS A 141 13.30 33.22 6.72
CA CYS A 141 13.57 33.82 8.02
C CYS A 141 12.29 34.17 8.77
N ASP A 142 12.36 34.15 10.10
CA ASP A 142 11.24 34.58 10.94
C ASP A 142 10.91 36.06 10.70
N SER A 143 9.64 36.40 10.89
CA SER A 143 9.16 37.77 10.76
C SER A 143 9.58 38.60 11.98
N ILE A 144 9.93 39.87 11.73
CA ILE A 144 10.30 40.79 12.81
C ILE A 144 9.15 40.97 13.80
N ARG A 145 9.42 40.75 15.09
CA ARG A 145 8.45 41.00 16.16
C ARG A 145 8.31 42.49 16.45
N PHE A 146 7.12 42.91 16.87
CA PHE A 146 6.85 44.30 17.25
C PHE A 146 7.80 44.75 18.38
N GLY A 147 8.43 45.91 18.20
CA GLY A 147 9.39 46.46 19.15
C GLY A 147 10.84 45.92 19.03
N CYS A 148 11.12 45.11 18.02
CA CYS A 148 12.47 44.62 17.74
C CYS A 148 13.05 45.28 16.47
N LYS A 149 14.38 45.29 16.37
CA LYS A 149 15.12 45.71 15.17
C LYS A 149 15.85 44.53 14.55
N ALA A 150 15.72 44.35 13.24
CA ALA A 150 16.51 43.40 12.47
C ALA A 150 17.94 43.93 12.25
N ILE A 151 18.92 43.10 12.55
CA ILE A 151 20.35 43.37 12.36
C ILE A 151 20.90 42.28 11.44
N TYR A 152 21.23 42.68 10.21
CA TYR A 152 21.81 41.81 9.20
C TYR A 152 23.32 41.76 9.37
N VAL A 153 23.87 40.55 9.34
CA VAL A 153 25.31 40.31 9.40
C VAL A 153 25.73 39.70 8.07
N GLU A 154 26.87 40.15 7.54
CA GLU A 154 27.44 39.63 6.30
C GLU A 154 27.70 38.12 6.41
N GLY A 155 27.23 37.34 5.44
CA GLY A 155 27.36 35.88 5.40
C GLY A 155 26.35 35.08 6.23
N GLN A 156 25.45 35.74 6.98
CA GLN A 156 24.34 35.06 7.65
C GLN A 156 23.06 35.14 6.81
N CYS A 157 22.32 34.03 6.73
CA CYS A 157 21.02 34.02 6.05
C CYS A 157 20.03 34.96 6.73
N CYS A 158 19.84 34.78 8.04
CA CYS A 158 18.79 35.47 8.78
C CYS A 158 19.33 36.58 9.67
N PRO A 159 18.59 37.70 9.78
CA PRO A 159 18.95 38.78 10.68
C PRO A 159 18.81 38.32 12.14
N SER A 160 19.65 38.89 12.99
CA SER A 160 19.42 38.83 14.43
C SER A 160 18.41 39.90 14.85
N PHE A 161 17.54 39.59 15.83
CA PHE A 161 16.57 40.54 16.35
C PHE A 161 17.04 41.07 17.70
N GLN A 162 17.25 42.39 17.78
CA GLN A 162 17.53 43.08 19.03
C GLN A 162 16.24 43.77 19.51
N CYS A 163 15.74 43.31 20.65
CA CYS A 163 14.50 43.81 21.24
C CYS A 163 14.84 44.54 22.54
N ASP A 164 14.81 45.87 22.53
CA ASP A 164 14.89 46.65 23.76
C ASP A 164 13.53 46.51 24.45
N GLY A 165 13.47 45.70 25.52
CA GLY A 165 12.24 45.28 26.22
C GLY A 165 11.41 46.39 26.88
N ASN A 166 11.54 47.63 26.43
CA ASN A 166 10.69 48.75 26.83
C ASN A 166 9.40 48.75 25.99
N PHE A 167 8.55 47.75 26.25
CA PHE A 167 7.21 47.69 25.66
C PHE A 167 6.33 48.78 26.29
N PRO A 168 5.65 49.63 25.50
CA PRO A 168 4.44 50.26 26.00
C PRO A 168 3.43 49.14 26.24
N SER A 169 3.00 48.97 27.50
CA SER A 169 1.87 48.11 27.86
C SER A 169 0.62 48.62 27.14
N PHE A 170 0.39 48.13 25.93
CA PHE A 170 -0.91 48.28 25.28
C PHE A 170 -1.92 47.49 26.10
N SER A 171 -2.62 48.23 26.95
CA SER A 171 -3.83 47.79 27.61
C SER A 171 -4.86 47.59 26.52
N ILE A 172 -5.16 46.32 26.18
CA ILE A 172 -6.26 46.00 25.27
C ILE A 172 -7.57 46.29 26.03
N PRO A 173 -8.52 47.04 25.44
CA PRO A 173 -9.81 47.37 26.07
C PRO A 173 -10.72 46.17 26.28
#